data_AF-A0A521NFD1-F1
#
_entry.id   AF-A0A521NFD1-F1
#
_cell.length_a   1.000
_cell.length_b   1.000
_cell.length_c   1.000
_cell.angle_alpha   90.00
_cell.angle_beta   90.00
_cell.angle_gamma   90.00
#
_symmetry.space_group_name_H-M   'P 1'
#
loop_
_entity.id
_entity.type
_entity.pdbx_description
1 polymer ?
#
loop_
_entity_poly.entity_id
_entity_poly.type
_entity_poly.pdbx_seq_one_letter_code
_entity_poly.pdbx_strand_id
1 'polypeptide(L)'
;MAAFGIRLDLRKTKALVVDDNPQSLELLSQILSGFRLGQLKSCLSAGEARSLVARERFDLILIDFAMPGEDGLHLARHIRSDPALPNHTAPIIILHGYTPEHLVIQARDAGANMIVRKPVAPAILLSRIEWIARDARQFVESGGYCGPDRRIRTLPLSPETPERRSSALALVGNPERAMSQDDVTALFG
;
A
#
# COMPACT_ATOMS: atom_id res chain seq x y z
N MET A 1 -15.22 7.00 -18.75
CA MET A 1 -15.13 5.64 -19.32
C MET A 1 -13.68 5.24 -19.51
N ALA A 2 -13.38 3.99 -19.11
CA ALA A 2 -12.19 3.19 -19.41
C ALA A 2 -10.81 3.76 -19.07
N ALA A 3 -10.36 3.50 -17.83
CA ALA A 3 -8.93 3.39 -17.55
C ALA A 3 -8.40 2.16 -18.31
N PHE A 4 -7.91 2.37 -19.53
CA PHE A 4 -7.42 1.31 -20.41
C PHE A 4 -6.09 0.76 -19.85
N GLY A 5 -6.12 -0.45 -19.28
CA GLY A 5 -5.16 -1.48 -19.68
C GLY A 5 -3.92 -1.80 -18.85
N ILE A 6 -3.73 -1.27 -17.63
CA ILE A 6 -2.67 -1.83 -16.75
C ILE A 6 -3.29 -2.97 -15.92
N ARG A 7 -3.04 -4.22 -16.32
CA ARG A 7 -3.35 -5.38 -15.49
C ARG A 7 -2.23 -5.58 -14.49
N LEU A 8 -2.57 -5.59 -13.20
CA LEU A 8 -1.65 -5.95 -12.14
C LEU A 8 -1.27 -7.44 -12.27
N ASP A 9 0.03 -7.74 -12.31
CA ASP A 9 0.56 -9.11 -12.36
C ASP A 9 1.31 -9.42 -11.07
N LEU A 10 0.72 -10.29 -10.24
CA LEU A 10 1.29 -10.65 -8.93
C LEU A 10 2.16 -11.91 -8.97
N ARG A 11 2.37 -12.53 -10.13
CA ARG A 11 3.12 -13.81 -10.25
C ARG A 11 4.59 -13.73 -9.85
N LYS A 12 5.16 -12.53 -9.79
CA LYS A 12 6.54 -12.28 -9.31
C LYS A 12 6.57 -11.63 -7.93
N THR A 13 5.40 -11.33 -7.36
CA THR A 13 5.27 -10.64 -6.07
C THR A 13 5.40 -11.64 -4.93
N LYS A 14 6.21 -11.28 -3.94
CA LYS A 14 6.34 -11.99 -2.67
C LYS A 14 5.62 -11.22 -1.57
N ALA A 15 4.57 -11.80 -1.01
CA ALA A 15 3.81 -11.18 0.08
C ALA A 15 4.06 -11.86 1.43
N LEU A 16 3.97 -11.07 2.49
CA LEU A 16 3.89 -11.52 3.88
C LEU A 16 2.49 -11.21 4.43
N VAL A 17 1.86 -12.17 5.11
CA VAL A 17 0.63 -11.98 5.88
C VAL A 17 0.90 -12.29 7.34
N VAL A 18 0.55 -11.36 8.22
CA VAL A 18 0.71 -11.50 9.67
C VAL A 18 -0.67 -11.36 10.31
N ASP A 19 -1.13 -12.41 10.99
CA ASP A 19 -2.44 -12.43 11.64
C ASP A 19 -2.41 -13.53 12.72
N ASP A 20 -2.82 -13.23 13.95
CA ASP A 20 -2.82 -14.19 15.06
C ASP A 20 -3.93 -15.24 14.94
N ASN A 21 -4.91 -15.01 14.06
CA ASN A 21 -5.98 -15.94 13.78
C ASN A 21 -5.67 -16.84 12.57
N PRO A 22 -5.50 -18.17 12.76
CA PRO A 22 -5.21 -19.10 11.67
C PRO A 22 -6.25 -19.12 10.56
N GLN A 23 -7.54 -18.93 10.89
CA GLN A 23 -8.63 -18.91 9.90
C GLN A 23 -8.55 -17.66 9.03
N SER A 24 -8.13 -16.53 9.60
CA SER A 24 -7.91 -15.28 8.86
C SER A 24 -6.71 -15.43 7.92
N LEU A 25 -5.62 -16.04 8.39
CA LEU A 25 -4.47 -16.38 7.54
C LEU A 25 -4.87 -17.28 6.37
N GLU A 26 -5.63 -18.34 6.63
CA GLU A 26 -6.07 -19.27 5.59
C GLU A 26 -6.93 -18.55 4.54
N LEU A 27 -7.91 -17.75 4.97
CA LEU A 27 -8.75 -16.96 4.08
C LEU A 27 -7.92 -16.00 3.22
N LEU A 28 -7.03 -15.22 3.83
CA LEU A 28 -6.16 -14.28 3.10
C LEU A 28 -5.23 -15.01 2.14
N SER A 29 -4.73 -16.18 2.52
CA SER A 29 -3.88 -17.02 1.67
C SER A 29 -4.64 -17.53 0.44
N GLN A 30 -5.88 -17.96 0.60
CA GLN A 30 -6.74 -18.37 -0.51
C GLN A 30 -7.04 -17.21 -1.45
N ILE A 31 -7.34 -16.02 -0.91
CA ILE A 31 -7.59 -14.80 -1.68
C ILE A 31 -6.36 -14.44 -2.52
N LEU A 32 -5.18 -14.35 -1.90
CA LEU A 32 -3.92 -13.98 -2.57
C LEU A 32 -3.51 -15.04 -3.60
N SER A 33 -3.74 -16.33 -3.32
CA SER A 33 -3.53 -17.40 -4.30
C SER A 33 -4.46 -17.26 -5.50
N GLY A 34 -5.71 -16.87 -5.28
CA GLY A 34 -6.68 -16.55 -6.34
C GLY A 34 -6.21 -15.42 -7.27
N PHE A 35 -5.40 -14.48 -6.75
CA PHE A 35 -4.75 -13.44 -7.56
C PHE A 35 -3.48 -13.89 -8.27
N ARG A 36 -3.13 -15.18 -8.20
CA ARG A 36 -1.91 -15.77 -8.77
C ARG A 36 -0.63 -15.14 -8.21
N LEU A 37 -0.61 -14.87 -6.92
CA LEU A 37 0.57 -14.39 -6.21
C LEU A 37 1.74 -15.37 -6.38
N GLY A 38 2.95 -14.84 -6.62
CA GLY A 38 4.15 -15.64 -6.86
C GLY A 38 4.65 -16.40 -5.65
N GLN A 39 4.81 -15.70 -4.51
CA GLN A 39 5.23 -16.28 -3.25
C GLN A 39 4.44 -15.70 -2.09
N LEU A 40 3.98 -16.56 -1.20
CA LEU A 40 3.28 -16.17 0.02
C LEU A 40 4.00 -16.72 1.23
N LYS A 41 4.24 -15.87 2.22
CA LYS A 41 4.57 -16.29 3.59
C LYS A 41 3.51 -15.80 4.54
N SER A 42 3.22 -16.61 5.55
CA SER A 42 2.30 -16.28 6.62
C SER A 42 2.92 -16.58 7.98
N CYS A 43 2.64 -15.76 8.98
CA CYS A 43 3.05 -16.01 10.37
C CYS A 43 1.95 -15.58 11.35
N LEU A 44 1.98 -16.18 12.54
CA LEU A 44 0.93 -16.03 13.56
C LEU A 44 1.26 -14.97 14.62
N SER A 45 2.42 -14.32 14.51
CA SER A 45 2.85 -13.33 15.49
C SER A 45 3.75 -12.24 14.90
N ALA A 46 3.74 -11.07 15.55
CA ALA A 46 4.65 -9.98 15.22
C ALA A 46 6.14 -10.36 15.43
N GLY A 47 6.46 -11.21 16.41
CA GLY A 47 7.83 -11.67 16.65
C GLY A 47 8.39 -12.51 15.49
N GLU A 48 7.59 -13.42 14.96
CA GLU A 48 7.92 -14.17 13.74
C GLU A 48 8.04 -13.23 12.53
N ALA A 49 7.10 -12.28 12.41
CA ALA A 49 7.15 -11.29 11.33
C ALA A 49 8.44 -10.47 11.36
N ARG A 50 8.88 -9.98 12.52
CA ARG A 50 10.16 -9.26 12.71
C ARG A 50 11.35 -10.07 12.21
N SER A 51 11.38 -11.36 12.55
CA SER A 51 12.45 -12.27 12.11
C SER A 51 12.46 -12.46 10.60
N LEU A 52 11.28 -12.55 9.96
CA LEU A 52 11.14 -12.70 8.52
C LEU A 52 11.51 -11.41 7.77
N VAL A 53 10.99 -10.26 8.18
CA VAL A 53 11.26 -8.96 7.52
C VAL A 53 12.70 -8.48 7.71
N ALA A 54 13.44 -9.00 8.69
CA ALA A 54 14.87 -8.73 8.82
C ALA A 54 15.73 -9.55 7.84
N ARG A 55 15.26 -10.73 7.42
CA ARG A 55 16.05 -11.71 6.65
C ARG A 55 15.67 -11.76 5.17
N GLU A 56 14.45 -11.35 4.84
CA GLU A 56 13.86 -11.51 3.52
C GLU A 56 13.21 -10.23 3.04
N ARG A 57 13.20 -10.01 1.72
CA ARG A 57 12.45 -8.93 1.09
C ARG A 57 11.03 -9.38 0.75
N PHE A 58 10.09 -8.48 0.94
CA PHE A 58 8.68 -8.62 0.58
C PHE A 58 8.24 -7.42 -0.24
N ASP A 59 7.44 -7.68 -1.26
CA ASP A 59 6.87 -6.66 -2.15
C ASP A 59 5.53 -6.12 -1.62
N LEU A 60 4.93 -6.85 -0.67
CA LEU A 60 3.66 -6.50 -0.03
C LEU A 60 3.58 -7.15 1.35
N ILE A 61 3.17 -6.38 2.37
CA ILE A 61 3.02 -6.86 3.73
C ILE A 61 1.60 -6.53 4.21
N LEU A 62 0.84 -7.55 4.60
CA LEU A 62 -0.47 -7.42 5.22
C LEU A 62 -0.31 -7.73 6.71
N ILE A 63 -0.73 -6.82 7.57
CA ILE A 63 -0.56 -6.96 9.02
C ILE A 63 -1.92 -6.79 9.68
N ASP A 64 -2.33 -7.76 10.48
CA ASP A 64 -3.48 -7.56 11.37
C ASP A 64 -3.16 -6.53 12.45
N PHE A 65 -4.12 -5.65 12.71
CA PHE A 65 -4.00 -4.62 13.72
C PHE A 65 -3.96 -5.21 15.13
N ALA A 66 -4.82 -6.18 15.43
CA ALA A 66 -5.13 -6.61 16.79
C ALA A 66 -4.51 -7.98 17.09
N MET A 67 -3.19 -8.00 17.31
CA MET A 67 -2.46 -9.20 17.71
C MET A 67 -2.07 -9.16 19.20
N PRO A 68 -2.07 -10.30 19.91
CA PRO A 68 -1.57 -10.38 21.28
C PRO A 68 -0.11 -9.96 21.40
N GLY A 69 0.21 -9.20 22.44
CA GLY A 69 1.58 -8.77 22.78
C GLY A 69 2.05 -7.53 22.03
N GLU A 70 2.03 -7.56 20.69
CA GLU A 70 2.44 -6.43 19.85
C GLU A 70 1.39 -6.17 18.75
N ASP A 71 0.85 -4.95 18.69
CA ASP A 71 -0.11 -4.57 17.66
C ASP A 71 0.55 -4.36 16.29
N GLY A 72 -0.26 -4.39 15.23
CA GLY A 72 0.22 -4.25 13.86
C GLY A 72 0.86 -2.89 13.55
N LEU A 73 0.55 -1.84 14.32
CA LEU A 73 1.16 -0.52 14.14
C LEU A 73 2.57 -0.46 14.69
N HIS A 74 2.85 -1.11 15.81
CA HIS A 74 4.19 -1.25 16.35
C HIS A 74 5.10 -2.03 15.40
N LEU A 75 4.58 -3.11 14.81
CA LEU A 75 5.31 -3.86 13.78
C LEU A 75 5.59 -2.99 12.54
N ALA A 76 4.60 -2.22 12.07
CA ALA A 76 4.79 -1.30 10.96
C ALA A 76 5.88 -0.24 11.26
N ARG A 77 5.84 0.39 12.45
CA ARG A 77 6.87 1.34 12.88
C ARG A 77 8.25 0.70 12.91
N HIS A 78 8.36 -0.54 13.37
CA HIS A 78 9.63 -1.25 13.38
C HIS A 78 10.17 -1.52 11.97
N ILE A 79 9.31 -1.94 11.03
CA ILE A 79 9.72 -2.12 9.63
C ILE A 79 10.23 -0.79 9.06
N ARG A 80 9.66 0.34 9.46
CA ARG A 80 10.06 1.69 9.02
C ARG A 80 11.25 2.29 9.79
N SER A 81 11.60 1.76 10.97
CA SER A 81 12.50 2.45 11.90
C SER A 81 13.95 2.49 11.46
N ASP A 82 14.36 1.57 10.58
CA ASP A 82 15.73 1.44 10.14
C ASP A 82 15.80 1.32 8.60
N PRO A 83 16.36 2.31 7.91
CA PRO A 83 16.57 2.27 6.45
C PRO A 83 17.46 1.12 5.99
N ALA A 84 18.28 0.54 6.88
CA ALA A 84 19.07 -0.65 6.59
C ALA A 84 18.21 -1.92 6.50
N LEU A 85 16.98 -1.91 7.04
CA LEU A 85 16.08 -3.05 6.93
C LEU A 85 15.64 -3.24 5.46
N PRO A 86 15.58 -4.50 4.98
CA PRO A 86 15.25 -4.79 3.58
C PRO A 86 13.86 -4.30 3.14
N ASN A 87 12.96 -4.10 4.11
CA ASN A 87 11.55 -3.80 3.90
C ASN A 87 11.14 -2.38 4.33
N HIS A 88 12.09 -1.50 4.61
CA HIS A 88 11.78 -0.14 5.08
C HIS A 88 10.90 0.67 4.10
N THR A 89 10.90 0.33 2.80
CA THR A 89 9.99 0.89 1.79
C THR A 89 8.90 -0.08 1.30
N ALA A 90 8.81 -1.29 1.86
CA ALA A 90 7.82 -2.26 1.40
C ALA A 90 6.39 -1.74 1.63
N PRO A 91 5.47 -1.89 0.67
CA PRO A 91 4.05 -1.63 0.88
C PRO A 91 3.48 -2.35 2.10
N ILE A 92 2.89 -1.60 3.04
CA ILE A 92 2.23 -2.15 4.24
C ILE A 92 0.73 -1.82 4.19
N ILE A 93 -0.10 -2.85 4.30
CA ILE A 93 -1.56 -2.76 4.49
C ILE A 93 -1.89 -3.23 5.91
N ILE A 94 -2.51 -2.36 6.71
CA ILE A 94 -3.06 -2.75 8.00
C ILE A 94 -4.48 -3.29 7.82
N LEU A 95 -4.75 -4.50 8.30
CA LEU A 95 -6.07 -5.10 8.35
C LEU A 95 -6.66 -4.90 9.75
N HIS A 96 -7.92 -4.50 9.89
CA HIS A 96 -8.50 -4.26 11.22
C HIS A 96 -9.99 -4.61 11.27
N GLY A 97 -10.50 -5.07 12.41
CA GLY A 97 -11.93 -5.43 12.58
C GLY A 97 -12.89 -4.25 12.81
N TYR A 98 -12.39 -3.16 13.39
CA TYR A 98 -13.18 -2.00 13.80
C TYR A 98 -12.40 -0.71 13.52
N THR A 99 -13.01 0.32 12.91
CA THR A 99 -12.35 1.62 12.68
C THR A 99 -13.06 2.73 13.46
N PRO A 100 -12.52 3.16 14.59
CA PRO A 100 -12.67 4.55 14.98
C PRO A 100 -11.73 5.41 14.12
N GLU A 101 -12.14 6.62 13.76
CA GLU A 101 -11.44 7.53 12.83
C GLU A 101 -9.94 7.73 13.18
N HIS A 102 -9.61 7.70 14.47
CA HIS A 102 -8.23 7.85 14.94
C HIS A 102 -7.27 6.74 14.46
N LEU A 103 -7.74 5.53 14.18
CA LEU A 103 -6.87 4.44 13.71
C LEU A 103 -6.29 4.73 12.31
N VAL A 104 -7.03 5.43 11.47
CA VAL A 104 -6.54 5.83 10.14
C VAL A 104 -5.31 6.73 10.28
N ILE A 105 -5.38 7.69 11.21
CA ILE A 105 -4.28 8.62 11.50
C ILE A 105 -3.10 7.85 12.09
N GLN A 106 -3.34 6.98 13.07
CA GLN A 106 -2.28 6.19 13.71
C GLN A 106 -1.58 5.24 12.72
N ALA A 107 -2.32 4.60 11.82
CA ALA A 107 -1.76 3.72 10.80
C ALA A 107 -0.90 4.50 9.79
N ARG A 108 -1.39 5.66 9.33
CA ARG A 108 -0.60 6.55 8.46
C ARG A 108 0.68 7.01 9.14
N ASP A 109 0.58 7.39 10.42
CA ASP A 109 1.69 7.90 11.21
C ASP A 109 2.70 6.79 11.57
N ALA A 110 2.26 5.54 11.62
CA ALA A 110 3.11 4.35 11.70
C ALA A 110 3.80 4.00 10.37
N GLY A 111 3.49 4.71 9.28
CA GLY A 111 4.11 4.50 7.97
C GLY A 111 3.43 3.42 7.12
N ALA A 112 2.18 3.05 7.43
CA ALA A 112 1.37 2.19 6.58
C ALA A 112 0.93 2.92 5.30
N ASN A 113 0.85 2.18 4.19
CA ASN A 113 0.39 2.71 2.91
C ASN A 113 -1.13 2.80 2.85
N MET A 114 -1.81 1.85 3.50
CA MET A 114 -3.26 1.70 3.47
C MET A 114 -3.77 0.98 4.73
N ILE A 115 -5.04 1.23 5.06
CA ILE A 115 -5.79 0.48 6.07
C ILE A 115 -7.04 -0.13 5.43
N VAL A 116 -7.36 -1.38 5.75
CA VAL A 116 -8.48 -2.14 5.18
C VAL A 116 -9.28 -2.81 6.29
N ARG A 117 -10.60 -2.61 6.25
CA ARG A 117 -11.53 -3.20 7.21
C ARG A 117 -11.78 -4.68 6.92
N LYS A 118 -11.76 -5.49 7.97
CA LYS A 118 -12.25 -6.88 7.98
C LYS A 118 -13.78 -6.90 8.14
N PRO A 119 -14.49 -7.84 7.48
CA PRO A 119 -13.98 -8.91 6.63
C PRO A 119 -13.44 -8.40 5.29
N VAL A 120 -12.31 -8.95 4.85
CA VAL A 120 -11.62 -8.50 3.63
C VAL A 120 -12.24 -9.19 2.42
N ALA A 121 -13.05 -8.45 1.66
CA ALA A 121 -13.56 -8.93 0.39
C ALA A 121 -12.42 -8.97 -0.67
N PRO A 122 -12.32 -10.04 -1.50
CA PRO A 122 -11.27 -10.17 -2.50
C PRO A 122 -11.16 -8.96 -3.44
N ALA A 123 -12.30 -8.48 -3.95
CA ALA A 123 -12.34 -7.33 -4.86
C ALA A 123 -11.80 -6.05 -4.20
N ILE A 124 -12.08 -5.85 -2.91
CA ILE A 124 -11.57 -4.71 -2.15
C ILE A 124 -10.05 -4.85 -1.98
N LEU A 125 -9.56 -6.00 -1.54
CA LEU A 125 -8.12 -6.20 -1.38
C LEU A 125 -7.37 -5.98 -2.68
N LEU A 126 -7.83 -6.56 -3.79
CA LEU A 126 -7.23 -6.37 -5.11
C LEU A 126 -7.20 -4.89 -5.50
N SER A 127 -8.33 -4.18 -5.35
CA SER A 127 -8.40 -2.73 -5.67
C SER A 127 -7.41 -1.90 -4.84
N ARG A 128 -7.13 -2.29 -3.58
CA ARG A 128 -6.16 -1.61 -2.73
C ARG A 128 -4.73 -1.92 -3.13
N ILE A 129 -4.43 -3.17 -3.49
CA ILE A 129 -3.12 -3.53 -4.02
C ILE A 129 -2.87 -2.79 -5.34
N GLU A 130 -3.85 -2.72 -6.24
CA GLU A 130 -3.77 -1.94 -7.48
C GLU A 130 -3.55 -0.45 -7.23
N TRP A 131 -4.24 0.13 -6.24
CA TRP A 131 -4.05 1.52 -5.87
C TRP A 131 -2.62 1.77 -5.39
N ILE A 132 -2.09 0.89 -4.51
CA ILE A 132 -0.72 1.02 -4.01
C ILE A 132 0.31 0.80 -5.13
N ALA A 133 0.06 -0.11 -6.06
CA ALA A 133 0.95 -0.33 -7.21
C ALA A 133 1.01 0.89 -8.15
N ARG A 134 -0.02 1.73 -8.17
CA ARG A 134 -0.08 2.99 -8.92
C ARG A 134 0.40 4.19 -8.09
N ASP A 135 0.49 4.02 -6.78
CA ASP A 135 0.81 5.07 -5.84
C ASP A 135 2.31 5.40 -5.90
N ALA A 136 2.63 6.56 -6.47
CA ALA A 136 4.00 7.04 -6.65
C ALA A 136 4.46 7.97 -5.52
N ARG A 137 3.84 7.90 -4.33
CA ARG A 137 4.27 8.67 -3.17
C ARG A 137 5.73 8.38 -2.83
N GLN A 138 6.51 9.44 -2.67
CA GLN A 138 7.89 9.31 -2.21
C GLN A 138 7.90 8.81 -0.77
N PHE A 139 8.85 7.95 -0.44
CA PHE A 139 9.17 7.68 0.95
C PHE A 139 9.97 8.86 1.50
N VAL A 140 9.50 9.41 2.63
CA VAL A 140 10.09 10.59 3.28
C VAL A 140 10.57 10.19 4.66
N GLU A 141 11.77 10.64 5.00
CA GLU A 141 12.36 10.54 6.34
C GLU A 141 12.48 11.94 6.92
N SER A 142 11.68 12.25 7.95
CA SER A 142 11.71 13.56 8.59
C SER A 142 11.10 13.51 9.99
N GLY A 143 11.76 14.15 10.97
CA GLY A 143 11.19 14.40 12.29
C GLY A 143 10.70 13.14 13.03
N GLY A 144 11.42 12.02 12.92
CA GLY A 144 11.04 10.74 13.53
C GLY A 144 9.96 9.96 12.77
N TYR A 145 9.54 10.42 11.59
CA TYR A 145 8.70 9.66 10.67
C TYR A 145 9.51 9.08 9.52
N CYS A 146 9.23 7.82 9.19
CA CYS A 146 9.67 7.17 7.97
C CYS A 146 8.45 6.46 7.34
N GLY A 147 8.13 6.80 6.10
CA GLY A 147 6.99 6.23 5.39
C GLY A 147 6.61 6.99 4.12
N PRO A 148 5.54 6.57 3.42
CA PRO A 148 5.06 7.28 2.24
C PRO A 148 4.59 8.69 2.62
N ASP A 149 4.84 9.68 1.77
CA ASP A 149 4.41 11.07 2.00
C ASP A 149 2.94 11.11 2.45
N ARG A 150 2.69 11.74 3.59
CA ARG A 150 1.35 11.83 4.18
C ARG A 150 0.40 12.70 3.33
N ARG A 151 0.93 13.50 2.38
CA ARG A 151 0.19 14.34 1.45
C ARG A 151 -0.31 13.50 0.27
N ILE A 152 -1.60 13.17 0.28
CA ILE A 152 -2.21 12.26 -0.71
C ILE A 152 -2.47 12.95 -2.08
N ARG A 153 -2.09 14.22 -2.32
CA ARG A 153 -2.16 14.84 -3.67
C ARG A 153 -1.33 16.12 -3.87
N THR A 154 -0.78 16.20 -5.09
CA THR A 154 -0.19 17.29 -5.90
C THR A 154 -0.04 18.68 -5.27
N LEU A 155 1.17 19.06 -4.87
CA LEU A 155 1.60 20.46 -4.90
C LEU A 155 2.47 20.64 -6.15
N PRO A 156 2.31 21.74 -6.92
CA PRO A 156 3.31 22.11 -7.91
C PRO A 156 4.65 22.29 -7.20
N LEU A 157 5.72 21.88 -7.88
CA LEU A 157 7.09 22.10 -7.40
C LEU A 157 7.30 23.58 -7.08
N SER A 158 8.11 23.87 -6.05
CA SER A 158 8.64 25.22 -5.90
C SER A 158 9.40 25.60 -7.17
N PRO A 159 9.27 26.85 -7.69
CA PRO A 159 10.02 27.31 -8.86
C PRO A 159 11.54 27.13 -8.73
N GLU A 160 12.04 27.04 -7.49
CA GLU A 160 13.46 26.91 -7.16
C GLU A 160 13.99 25.47 -7.28
N THR A 161 13.11 24.47 -7.44
CA THR A 161 13.50 23.06 -7.51
C THR A 161 13.17 22.49 -8.89
N PRO A 162 14.13 22.43 -9.84
CA PRO A 162 13.85 21.96 -11.18
C PRO A 162 13.43 20.48 -11.19
N GLU A 163 12.44 20.18 -12.05
CA GLU A 163 11.86 18.86 -12.20
C GLU A 163 12.87 17.88 -12.84
N ARG A 164 13.47 17.01 -12.02
CA ARG A 164 14.54 16.07 -12.44
C ARG A 164 14.11 15.00 -13.47
N ARG A 165 12.82 14.83 -13.74
CA ARG A 165 12.29 13.80 -14.68
C ARG A 165 12.10 14.30 -16.11
N SER A 166 12.21 15.61 -16.34
CA SER A 166 11.95 16.25 -17.65
C SER A 166 12.81 15.68 -18.78
N SER A 167 14.00 15.16 -18.49
CA SER A 167 14.90 14.58 -19.50
C SER A 167 14.85 13.05 -19.61
N ALA A 168 14.23 12.32 -18.68
CA ALA A 168 14.32 10.85 -18.62
C ALA A 168 13.07 10.12 -19.13
N LEU A 169 11.88 10.71 -19.05
CA LEU A 169 10.62 10.09 -19.46
C LEU A 169 9.71 11.13 -20.14
N ALA A 170 9.92 11.36 -21.43
CA ALA A 170 9.06 12.23 -22.24
C ALA A 170 7.72 11.54 -22.53
N LEU A 171 6.62 12.16 -22.11
CA LEU A 171 5.26 11.83 -22.55
C LEU A 171 4.94 12.65 -23.80
N VAL A 172 4.82 11.98 -24.95
CA VAL A 172 4.39 12.61 -26.22
C VAL A 172 2.90 12.31 -26.42
N GLY A 173 2.04 13.33 -26.43
CA GLY A 173 0.61 13.17 -26.73
C GLY A 173 -0.19 14.47 -26.68
N ASN A 174 -0.90 14.75 -27.78
CA ASN A 174 -1.49 16.05 -28.16
C ASN A 174 -2.80 16.40 -27.39
N PRO A 175 -2.90 17.57 -26.71
CA PRO A 175 -3.99 17.91 -25.78
C PRO A 175 -5.36 18.25 -26.37
N GLU A 176 -5.52 18.32 -27.69
CA GLU A 176 -6.73 18.87 -28.34
C GLU A 176 -7.99 17.97 -28.35
N ARG A 177 -8.02 16.85 -27.63
CA ARG A 177 -9.13 15.87 -27.70
C ARG A 177 -9.92 15.58 -26.42
N ALA A 178 -9.80 16.40 -25.38
CA ALA A 178 -10.64 16.25 -24.18
C ALA A 178 -12.00 16.96 -24.35
N MET A 179 -13.12 16.23 -24.17
CA MET A 179 -14.48 16.79 -24.22
C MET A 179 -14.76 17.73 -23.03
N SER A 180 -15.61 18.73 -23.26
CA SER A 180 -15.87 19.80 -22.31
C SER A 180 -16.81 19.36 -21.19
N GLN A 181 -16.78 20.11 -20.09
CA GLN A 181 -17.53 19.80 -18.88
C GLN A 181 -19.04 19.92 -19.07
N ASP A 182 -19.48 20.73 -20.03
CA ASP A 182 -20.89 20.92 -20.38
C ASP A 182 -21.47 19.69 -21.08
N ASP A 183 -20.66 18.99 -21.88
CA ASP A 183 -21.06 17.76 -22.57
C ASP A 183 -21.37 16.62 -21.59
N VAL A 184 -20.74 16.65 -20.42
CA VAL A 184 -20.93 15.66 -19.35
C VAL A 184 -22.23 15.91 -18.59
N THR A 185 -22.59 17.18 -18.38
CA THR A 185 -23.82 17.55 -17.65
C THR A 185 -25.08 17.22 -18.47
N ALA A 186 -25.00 17.30 -19.79
CA ALA A 186 -26.12 16.99 -20.69
C ALA A 186 -26.50 15.51 -20.75
N LEU A 187 -25.63 14.60 -20.28
CA LEU A 187 -25.85 13.15 -20.35
C LEU A 187 -26.70 12.58 -19.21
N PHE A 188 -26.94 13.37 -18.16
CA PHE A 188 -27.64 12.95 -16.94
C PHE A 188 -28.78 13.91 -16.53
N GLY A 189 -29.18 14.80 -17.43
CA GLY A 189 -30.34 15.69 -17.30
C GLY A 189 -31.54 15.19 -18.09
#